data_AF-A0A964DBJ3-F1
#
_entry.id   AF-A0A964DBJ3-F1
#
_cell.length_a   1.000
_cell.length_b   1.000
_cell.length_c   1.000
_cell.angle_alpha   90.00
_cell.angle_beta   90.00
_cell.angle_gamma   90.00
#
_symmetry.space_group_name_H-M   'P 1'
#
loop_
_entity.id
_entity.type
_entity.pdbx_description
1 polymer ?
#
loop_
_entity_poly.entity_id
_entity_poly.type
_entity_poly.pdbx_seq_one_letter_code
_entity_poly.pdbx_strand_id
1 'polypeptide(L)' 'MENMYAPNNRYKKIDSEIHDIIVEWEQGMVKGFRSKEEAERFINHVCKKTAPDIEYSVSFCLNK' A
#
# COMPACT_ATOMS: atom_id res chain seq x y z
N MET A 1 21.18 -39.00 13.77
CA MET A 1 19.80 -39.48 13.52
C MET A 1 18.91 -38.26 13.69
N GLU A 2 18.26 -37.87 12.59
CA GLU A 2 17.13 -36.94 12.43
C GLU A 2 17.03 -35.70 13.34
N ASN A 3 17.17 -34.51 12.73
CA ASN A 3 16.05 -33.59 12.60
C ASN A 3 16.32 -32.64 11.42
N MET A 4 15.69 -32.99 10.29
CA MET A 4 15.50 -32.15 9.12
C MET A 4 14.52 -31.00 9.44
N TYR A 5 14.65 -29.90 8.70
CA TYR A 5 13.71 -28.78 8.57
C TYR A 5 13.43 -27.89 9.80
N ALA A 6 14.14 -26.76 9.86
CA ALA A 6 13.47 -25.45 9.97
C ALA A 6 14.45 -24.28 9.66
N PRO A 7 14.56 -23.81 8.41
CA PRO A 7 15.03 -22.45 8.18
C PRO A 7 13.82 -21.52 8.32
N ASN A 8 13.39 -21.19 9.55
CA ASN A 8 12.51 -20.03 9.76
C ASN A 8 13.34 -18.73 9.72
N ASN A 9 14.14 -18.62 8.67
CA ASN A 9 14.78 -17.39 8.24
C ASN A 9 13.75 -16.63 7.37
N ARG A 10 12.70 -16.11 8.00
CA ARG A 10 11.69 -15.25 7.33
C ARG A 10 11.64 -13.83 7.85
N TYR A 11 12.66 -13.39 8.58
CA TYR A 11 13.04 -11.98 8.48
C TYR A 11 13.79 -11.81 7.17
N LYS A 12 13.03 -11.77 6.07
CA LYS A 12 13.51 -11.08 4.88
C LYS A 12 13.88 -9.69 5.36
N LYS A 13 15.18 -9.39 5.38
CA LYS A 13 15.67 -8.02 5.29
C LYS A 13 14.94 -7.38 4.11
N ILE A 14 13.89 -6.61 4.39
CA ILE A 14 13.31 -5.68 3.42
C ILE A 14 14.15 -4.41 3.58
N ASP A 15 15.42 -4.50 3.14
CA ASP A 15 16.16 -3.32 2.69
C ASP A 15 15.68 -3.09 1.26
N SER A 16 14.60 -2.33 1.10
CA SER A 16 14.07 -1.92 -0.20
C SER A 16 13.02 -0.85 0.10
N GLU A 17 13.46 0.40 0.17
CA GLU A 17 12.68 1.63 0.06
C GLU A 17 11.21 1.50 0.50
N ILE A 18 10.89 1.92 1.73
CA ILE A 18 9.50 1.96 2.19
C ILE A 18 8.73 2.88 1.24
N HIS A 19 8.03 2.27 0.27
CA HIS A 19 7.14 2.96 -0.63
C HIS A 19 5.87 3.29 0.14
N ASP A 20 5.67 4.56 0.46
CA ASP A 20 4.36 5.00 0.89
C ASP A 20 3.44 5.03 -0.33
N ILE A 21 2.40 4.21 -0.28
CA ILE A 21 1.34 4.26 -1.28
C ILE A 21 0.39 5.39 -0.90
N ILE A 22 0.04 6.19 -1.89
CA ILE A 22 -0.74 7.42 -1.76
C ILE A 22 -1.95 7.33 -2.67
N VAL A 23 -3.10 7.76 -2.17
CA VAL A 23 -4.26 8.09 -2.97
C VAL A 23 -4.35 9.60 -3.06
N GLU A 24 -4.39 10.15 -4.26
CA GLU A 24 -4.48 11.59 -4.53
C GLU A 24 -5.67 11.92 -5.43
N TRP A 25 -6.19 13.13 -5.25
CA TRP A 25 -7.23 13.75 -6.08
C TRP A 25 -6.99 15.26 -6.09
N GLU A 26 -7.73 16.01 -6.92
CA GLU A 26 -7.45 17.42 -7.21
C GLU A 26 -7.16 18.31 -5.97
N GLN A 27 -7.82 18.06 -4.84
CA GLN A 27 -7.71 18.91 -3.65
C GLN A 27 -7.12 18.21 -2.42
N GLY A 28 -6.58 17.00 -2.57
CA GLY A 28 -6.10 16.27 -1.39
C GLY A 28 -5.35 14.98 -1.68
N MET A 29 -4.72 14.46 -0.63
CA MET A 29 -4.05 13.18 -0.66
C MET A 29 -4.17 12.46 0.68
N VAL A 30 -4.16 11.13 0.64
CA VAL A 30 -4.06 10.24 1.80
C VAL A 30 -2.88 9.31 1.58
N LYS A 31 -1.99 9.22 2.59
CA LYS A 31 -0.79 8.36 2.56
C LYS A 31 -0.91 7.22 3.56
N GLY A 32 -0.03 6.22 3.44
CA GLY A 32 0.16 5.17 4.44
C GLY A 32 -0.55 3.85 4.12
N PHE A 33 -0.92 3.62 2.86
CA PHE A 33 -1.45 2.34 2.43
C PHE A 33 -0.32 1.31 2.33
N ARG A 34 -0.59 0.08 2.78
CA ARG A 34 0.39 -1.03 2.80
C ARG A 34 0.50 -1.72 1.45
N SER A 35 -0.54 -1.63 0.62
CA SER A 35 -0.55 -2.18 -0.74
C SER A 35 -1.46 -1.39 -1.68
N LYS A 36 -1.29 -1.59 -2.98
CA LYS A 36 -2.11 -0.94 -4.01
C LYS A 36 -3.58 -1.37 -3.88
N GLU A 37 -3.82 -2.64 -3.57
CA GLU A 37 -5.16 -3.19 -3.38
C GLU A 37 -5.88 -2.54 -2.19
N GLU A 38 -5.15 -2.19 -1.13
CA GLU A 38 -5.72 -1.47 0.02
C GLU A 38 -6.16 -0.05 -0.39
N ALA A 39 -5.32 0.66 -1.14
CA ALA A 39 -5.63 1.98 -1.69
C ALA A 39 -6.84 1.92 -2.65
N GLU A 40 -6.89 0.94 -3.56
CA GLU A 40 -8.02 0.75 -4.49
C GLU A 40 -9.32 0.39 -3.76
N ARG A 41 -9.25 -0.40 -2.67
CA ARG A 41 -10.41 -0.69 -1.83
C ARG A 41 -10.93 0.56 -1.15
N PHE A 42 -10.04 1.39 -0.61
CA PHE A 42 -10.39 2.69 -0.03
C PHE A 42 -11.11 3.58 -1.06
N ILE A 43 -10.57 3.71 -2.27
CA ILE A 43 -11.22 4.48 -3.34
C ILE A 43 -12.62 3.94 -3.63
N ASN A 44 -12.75 2.63 -3.85
CA ASN A 44 -14.04 2.06 -4.26
C ASN A 44 -15.10 2.04 -3.14
N HIS A 45 -14.69 1.86 -1.87
CA HIS A 45 -15.64 1.71 -0.76
C HIS A 45 -15.91 2.99 0.01
N VAL A 46 -14.96 3.93 0.04
CA VAL A 46 -15.06 5.17 0.80
C VAL A 46 -15.23 6.36 -0.13
N CYS A 47 -14.26 6.57 -1.04
CA CYS A 47 -14.24 7.75 -1.88
C CYS A 47 -15.41 7.79 -2.86
N LYS A 48 -15.61 6.74 -3.66
CA LYS A 48 -16.70 6.68 -4.66
C LYS A 48 -18.10 6.71 -4.06
N LYS A 49 -18.27 6.33 -2.79
CA LYS A 49 -19.57 6.47 -2.10
C LYS A 49 -19.88 7.92 -1.73
N THR A 50 -18.85 8.70 -1.46
CA THR A 50 -18.98 10.07 -0.94
C THR A 50 -18.90 11.09 -2.09
N ALA A 51 -18.02 10.85 -3.06
CA ALA A 51 -17.81 11.70 -4.22
C ALA A 51 -17.48 10.82 -5.45
N PRO A 52 -18.51 10.28 -6.13
CA PRO A 52 -18.32 9.39 -7.28
C PRO A 52 -17.72 10.09 -8.51
N ASP A 53 -17.90 11.40 -8.63
CA ASP A 53 -17.48 12.20 -9.79
C ASP A 53 -16.03 12.69 -9.69
N ILE A 54 -15.35 12.45 -8.57
CA ILE A 54 -13.94 12.83 -8.38
C ILE A 54 -13.05 11.72 -8.97
N GLU A 55 -12.04 12.13 -9.74
CA GLU A 55 -11.00 11.24 -10.21
C GLU A 55 -9.93 11.03 -9.12
N TYR A 56 -9.62 9.75 -8.85
CA TYR A 56 -8.65 9.35 -7.84
C TYR A 56 -7.53 8.56 -8.49
N SER A 57 -6.29 8.90 -8.11
CA SER A 57 -5.08 8.25 -8.60
C SER A 57 -4.33 7.57 -7.45
N VAL A 58 -3.71 6.43 -7.74
CA VAL A 58 -2.85 5.70 -6.79
C VAL A 58 -1.40 5.85 -7.24
N SER A 59 -0.57 6.42 -6.36
CA SER A 59 0.84 6.74 -6.62
C SER A 59 1.75 6.13 -5.55
N PHE A 60 2.99 5.83 -5.91
CA PHE A 60 4.01 5.29 -5.00
C PHE A 60 5.05 6.36 -4.71
N CYS A 61 5.22 6.74 -3.45
CA CYS A 61 6.28 7.65 -3.04
C CYS A 61 7.43 6.89 -2.40
N LEU A 62 8.64 7.19 -2.87
CA LEU A 62 9.89 6.80 -2.23
C LEU A 62 10.15 7.71 -1.04
N ASN A 63 10.22 7.16 0.18
CA ASN A 63 10.75 7.87 1.32
C ASN A 63 12.28 8.03 1.14
N LYS A 64 12.72 9.23 0.76
CA LYS A 64 14.14 9.63 0.67
C LYS A 64 14.66 10.09 2.03
#